data_AF-A0A3D2J5F6-F1
#
_entry.id   AF-A0A3D2J5F6-F1
#
_cell.length_a   1.000
_cell.length_b   1.000
_cell.length_c   1.000
_cell.angle_alpha   90.00
_cell.angle_beta   90.00
_cell.angle_gamma   90.00
#
_symmetry.space_group_name_H-M   'P 1'
#
loop_
_entity.id
_entity.type
_entity.pdbx_description
1 polymer ?
#
loop_
_entity_poly.entity_id
_entity_poly.type
_entity_poly.pdbx_seq_one_letter_code
_entity_poly.pdbx_strand_id
1 'polypeptide(L)'
;LAGLNVDTALVKLPARRRIGVVAYARFARGNDLGNGRVVYPLLGISAALLTVLATALAFVSQARMVVVLPLSLASLFSLLHTFATIKAAPVMLSLKDSPDDEAILTAKLDRFARWHAVRAMFQVLTFFILLWAVVVSR
;
A
#
# COMPACT_ATOMS: atom_id res chain seq x y z
N LEU A 1 7.52 -2.00 -3.00
CA LEU A 1 6.19 -1.59 -2.50
C LEU A 1 6.22 -1.02 -1.07
N ALA A 2 6.93 -1.62 -0.11
CA ALA A 2 7.01 -1.10 1.27
C ALA A 2 7.55 0.34 1.36
N GLY A 3 8.66 0.66 0.67
CA GLY A 3 9.22 2.01 0.65
C GLY A 3 8.23 3.10 0.22
N LEU A 4 7.41 2.85 -0.81
CA LEU A 4 6.36 3.79 -1.25
C LEU A 4 5.29 4.03 -0.17
N ASN A 5 4.96 2.99 0.60
CA ASN A 5 3.99 3.10 1.69
C ASN A 5 4.56 3.91 2.87
N VAL A 6 5.84 3.69 3.20
CA VAL A 6 6.57 4.43 4.22
C VAL A 6 6.73 5.90 3.83
N ASP A 7 7.16 6.19 2.61
CA ASP A 7 7.24 7.55 2.05
C ASP A 7 5.89 8.26 2.16
N THR A 8 4.82 7.60 1.73
CA THR A 8 3.49 8.22 1.80
C THR A 8 3.06 8.49 3.26
N ALA A 9 3.31 7.56 4.18
CA ALA A 9 2.90 7.65 5.57
C ALA A 9 3.70 8.68 6.37
N LEU A 10 5.02 8.74 6.16
CA LEU A 10 5.95 9.51 6.98
C LEU A 10 6.38 10.83 6.34
N VAL A 11 6.28 10.96 5.02
CA VAL A 11 6.73 12.15 4.28
C VAL A 11 5.55 12.89 3.68
N LYS A 12 4.79 12.24 2.77
CA LYS A 12 3.73 12.93 2.00
C LYS A 12 2.57 13.35 2.89
N LEU A 13 1.95 12.42 3.63
CA LEU A 13 0.79 12.75 4.45
C LEU A 13 1.08 13.81 5.52
N PRO A 14 2.22 13.80 6.23
CA PRO A 14 2.57 14.88 7.16
C PRO A 14 2.78 16.24 6.47
N ALA A 15 3.28 16.28 5.23
CA ALA A 15 3.49 17.53 4.50
C ALA A 15 2.20 18.34 4.34
N ARG A 16 1.02 17.70 4.28
CA ARG A 16 -0.28 18.38 4.20
C ARG A 16 -0.53 19.37 5.34
N ARG A 17 0.05 19.13 6.53
CA ARG A 17 -0.07 20.02 7.69
C ARG A 17 0.79 21.28 7.54
N ARG A 18 1.81 21.25 6.69
CA ARG A 18 2.74 22.36 6.46
C ARG A 18 2.31 23.24 5.30
N ILE A 19 1.80 22.63 4.23
CA ILE A 19 1.43 23.34 2.99
C ILE A 19 -0.07 23.65 2.88
N GLY A 20 -0.89 23.13 3.79
CA GLY A 20 -2.34 23.25 3.76
C GLY A 20 -3.02 22.14 2.93
N VAL A 21 -4.30 21.88 3.25
CA VAL A 21 -5.06 20.76 2.70
C VAL A 21 -5.38 20.92 1.22
N VAL A 22 -5.67 22.15 0.78
CA VAL A 22 -5.98 22.47 -0.63
C VAL A 22 -4.74 22.28 -1.50
N ALA A 23 -3.58 22.79 -1.08
CA ALA A 23 -2.32 22.62 -1.80
C ALA A 23 -1.93 21.14 -1.89
N TYR A 24 -2.09 20.39 -0.79
CA TYR A 24 -1.88 18.94 -0.80
C TYR A 24 -2.83 18.22 -1.76
N ALA A 25 -4.12 18.58 -1.79
CA ALA A 25 -5.08 17.97 -2.69
C ALA A 25 -4.71 18.23 -4.16
N ARG A 26 -4.26 19.43 -4.52
CA ARG A 26 -3.74 19.73 -5.87
C ARG A 26 -2.52 18.88 -6.21
N PHE A 27 -1.56 18.75 -5.29
CA PHE A 27 -0.42 17.85 -5.45
C PHE A 27 -0.88 16.39 -5.65
N ALA A 28 -1.80 15.89 -4.82
CA ALA A 28 -2.30 14.51 -4.91
C ALA A 28 -3.06 14.26 -6.23
N ARG A 29 -3.82 15.24 -6.73
CA ARG A 29 -4.44 15.15 -8.07
C ARG A 29 -3.38 15.05 -9.17
N GLY A 30 -2.29 15.82 -9.10
CA GLY A 30 -1.19 15.74 -10.07
C GLY A 30 -0.35 14.47 -9.97
N ASN A 31 -0.09 14.00 -8.74
CA ASN A 31 0.76 12.86 -8.46
C ASN A 31 -0.01 11.53 -8.48
N ASP A 32 -0.91 11.35 -7.51
CA ASP A 32 -1.65 10.10 -7.31
C ASP A 32 -2.72 9.86 -8.38
N LEU A 33 -3.34 10.94 -8.89
CA LEU A 33 -4.33 10.84 -9.97
C LEU A 33 -3.76 11.13 -11.37
N GLY A 34 -2.51 11.58 -11.45
CA GLY A 34 -1.72 11.57 -12.69
C GLY A 34 -1.11 10.19 -12.91
N ASN A 35 0.22 10.12 -12.91
CA ASN A 35 0.97 8.87 -13.14
C ASN A 35 0.62 7.78 -12.12
N GLY A 36 0.25 8.15 -10.89
CA GLY A 36 -0.15 7.22 -9.83
C GLY A 36 -1.31 6.29 -10.21
N ARG A 37 -2.21 6.69 -11.13
CA ARG A 37 -3.31 5.84 -11.62
C ARG A 37 -2.86 4.58 -12.33
N VAL A 38 -1.66 4.60 -12.91
CA VAL A 38 -1.09 3.44 -13.61
C VAL A 38 -0.02 2.78 -12.76
N VAL A 39 0.91 3.57 -12.22
CA VAL A 39 2.07 3.06 -11.48
C VAL A 39 1.65 2.31 -10.21
N TYR A 40 0.72 2.85 -9.42
CA TYR A 40 0.38 2.24 -8.14
C TYR A 40 -0.43 0.95 -8.26
N PRO A 41 -1.47 0.84 -9.12
CA PRO A 41 -2.15 -0.43 -9.31
C PRO A 41 -1.24 -1.50 -9.90
N LEU A 42 -0.39 -1.15 -10.87
CA LEU A 42 0.60 -2.09 -11.42
C LEU A 42 1.48 -2.66 -10.31
N LEU A 43 2.13 -1.79 -9.51
CA LEU A 43 3.00 -2.23 -8.42
C LEU A 43 2.25 -2.99 -7.32
N GLY A 44 1.04 -2.56 -6.96
CA GLY A 44 0.22 -3.21 -5.93
C GLY A 44 -0.23 -4.62 -6.34
N ILE A 45 -0.80 -4.73 -7.55
CA ILE A 45 -1.29 -6.01 -8.09
C ILE A 45 -0.12 -6.96 -8.33
N SER A 46 0.95 -6.51 -8.99
CA SER A 46 2.12 -7.37 -9.26
C SER A 46 2.76 -7.85 -7.96
N ALA A 47 2.88 -7.01 -6.92
CA ALA A 47 3.44 -7.44 -5.64
C ALA A 47 2.58 -8.52 -4.97
N ALA A 48 1.26 -8.37 -4.99
CA ALA A 48 0.37 -9.37 -4.42
C ALA A 48 0.42 -10.69 -5.21
N LEU A 49 0.35 -10.62 -6.55
CA LEU A 49 0.43 -11.79 -7.42
C LEU A 49 1.74 -12.54 -7.26
N LEU A 50 2.87 -11.84 -7.27
CA LEU A 50 4.19 -12.48 -7.12
C LEU A 50 4.35 -13.11 -5.73
N THR A 51 3.82 -12.48 -4.68
CA THR A 51 3.87 -13.03 -3.33
C THR A 51 3.05 -14.32 -3.23
N VAL A 52 1.80 -14.30 -3.72
CA VAL A 52 0.93 -15.48 -3.75
C VAL A 52 1.52 -16.59 -4.60
N LEU A 53 2.08 -16.26 -5.77
CA LEU A 53 2.70 -17.22 -6.68
C LEU A 53 3.94 -17.87 -6.05
N ALA A 54 4.80 -17.09 -5.38
CA ALA A 54 5.94 -17.63 -4.66
C ALA A 54 5.51 -18.64 -3.57
N THR A 55 4.44 -18.32 -2.82
CA THR A 55 3.85 -19.23 -1.85
C THR A 55 3.31 -20.50 -2.51
N ALA A 56 2.57 -20.38 -3.62
CA ALA A 56 2.04 -21.53 -4.36
C ALA A 56 3.17 -22.42 -4.89
N LEU A 57 4.23 -21.84 -5.46
CA LEU A 57 5.40 -22.57 -5.91
C LEU A 57 6.10 -23.32 -4.77
N ALA A 58 6.20 -22.71 -3.58
CA ALA A 58 6.77 -23.39 -2.41
C ALA A 58 5.97 -24.62 -1.97
N PHE A 59 4.63 -24.58 -2.09
CA PHE A 59 3.78 -25.75 -1.85
C PHE A 59 3.96 -26.82 -2.93
N VAL A 60 3.93 -26.43 -4.21
CA VAL A 60 4.08 -27.36 -5.35
C VAL A 60 5.46 -28.03 -5.35
N SER A 61 6.51 -27.29 -5.00
CA SER A 61 7.87 -27.80 -4.91
C SER A 61 8.16 -28.55 -3.60
N GLN A 62 7.16 -28.75 -2.74
CA GLN A 62 7.30 -29.37 -1.42
C GLN A 62 8.46 -28.77 -0.60
N ALA A 63 8.57 -27.44 -0.62
CA ALA A 63 9.61 -26.73 0.13
C ALA A 63 9.49 -27.04 1.63
N ARG A 64 10.62 -26.92 2.35
CA ARG A 64 10.66 -27.11 3.80
C ARG A 64 9.69 -26.16 4.49
N MET A 65 9.06 -26.61 5.57
CA MET A 65 8.09 -25.80 6.34
C MET A 65 8.66 -24.45 6.80
N VAL A 66 9.97 -24.39 7.05
CA VAL A 66 10.68 -23.17 7.41
C VAL A 66 10.58 -22.08 6.33
N VAL A 67 10.40 -22.44 5.05
CA VAL A 67 10.18 -21.52 3.93
C VAL A 67 8.69 -21.34 3.65
N VAL A 68 7.89 -22.41 3.72
CA VAL A 68 6.45 -22.38 3.43
C VAL A 68 5.69 -21.47 4.41
N LEU A 69 6.02 -21.54 5.70
CA LEU A 69 5.38 -20.73 6.74
C LEU A 69 5.53 -19.21 6.51
N PRO A 70 6.74 -18.64 6.38
CA PRO A 70 6.89 -17.21 6.14
C PRO A 70 6.27 -16.79 4.80
N LEU A 71 6.37 -17.59 3.74
CA LEU A 71 5.67 -17.27 2.48
C LEU A 71 4.14 -17.27 2.63
N SER A 72 3.58 -18.17 3.43
CA SER A 72 2.14 -18.19 3.72
C SER A 72 1.71 -16.94 4.48
N LEU A 73 2.49 -16.53 5.49
CA LEU A 73 2.25 -15.29 6.22
C LEU A 73 2.40 -14.06 5.31
N ALA A 74 3.46 -14.00 4.49
CA ALA A 74 3.66 -12.89 3.54
C ALA A 74 2.46 -12.75 2.58
N SER A 75 1.95 -13.86 2.06
CA SER A 75 0.77 -13.91 1.21
C SER A 75 -0.48 -13.39 1.94
N LEU A 76 -0.75 -13.87 3.16
CA LEU A 76 -1.86 -13.38 3.98
C LEU A 76 -1.79 -11.85 4.19
N PHE A 77 -0.64 -11.34 4.64
CA PHE A 77 -0.47 -9.90 4.87
C PHE A 77 -0.54 -9.09 3.57
N SER A 78 -0.06 -9.64 2.45
CA SER A 78 -0.19 -8.99 1.15
C SER A 78 -1.64 -8.90 0.69
N LEU A 79 -2.47 -9.91 0.97
CA LEU A 79 -3.90 -9.87 0.67
C LEU A 79 -4.64 -8.88 1.59
N LEU A 80 -4.28 -8.82 2.87
CA LEU A 80 -4.79 -7.81 3.80
C LEU A 80 -4.42 -6.37 3.38
N HIS A 81 -3.20 -6.16 2.86
CA HIS A 81 -2.80 -4.90 2.23
C HIS A 81 -3.72 -4.54 1.04
N THR A 82 -3.99 -5.50 0.16
CA THR A 82 -4.89 -5.31 -0.99
C THR A 82 -6.31 -4.95 -0.51
N PHE A 83 -6.83 -5.63 0.50
CA PHE A 83 -8.14 -5.31 1.08
C PHE A 83 -8.20 -3.89 1.67
N ALA A 84 -7.18 -3.48 2.41
CA ALA A 84 -7.07 -2.10 2.90
C ALA A 84 -6.99 -1.09 1.75
N THR A 85 -6.36 -1.46 0.63
CA THR A 85 -6.29 -0.64 -0.59
C THR A 85 -7.65 -0.48 -1.26
N ILE A 86 -8.51 -1.51 -1.26
CA ILE A 86 -9.90 -1.41 -1.75
C ILE A 86 -10.68 -0.32 -1.00
N LYS A 87 -10.35 -0.05 0.27
CA LYS A 87 -10.96 1.03 1.05
C LYS A 87 -10.24 2.37 0.89
N ALA A 88 -8.91 2.38 0.78
CA ALA A 88 -8.12 3.60 0.61
C ALA A 88 -8.26 4.24 -0.78
N ALA A 89 -8.17 3.43 -1.83
CA ALA A 89 -8.09 3.90 -3.21
C ALA A 89 -9.33 4.71 -3.64
N PRO A 90 -10.58 4.30 -3.36
CA PRO A 90 -11.75 5.10 -3.72
C PRO A 90 -11.74 6.49 -3.07
N VAL A 91 -11.22 6.61 -1.85
CA VAL A 91 -11.12 7.91 -1.16
C VAL A 91 -10.16 8.84 -1.90
N MET A 92 -8.98 8.35 -2.28
CA MET A 92 -8.01 9.12 -3.07
C MET A 92 -8.54 9.47 -4.46
N LEU A 93 -9.14 8.51 -5.16
CA LEU A 93 -9.74 8.72 -6.48
C LEU A 93 -10.85 9.78 -6.45
N SER A 94 -11.62 9.84 -5.36
CA SER A 94 -12.68 10.83 -5.19
C SER A 94 -12.18 12.28 -5.09
N LEU A 95 -10.88 12.51 -4.88
CA LEU A 95 -10.30 13.86 -4.90
C LEU A 95 -10.35 14.50 -6.29
N LYS A 96 -10.46 13.69 -7.36
CA LYS A 96 -10.57 14.16 -8.75
C LYS A 96 -11.65 15.23 -8.90
N ASP A 97 -12.83 14.94 -8.35
CA ASP A 97 -14.05 15.72 -8.56
C ASP A 97 -14.46 16.50 -7.30
N SER A 98 -13.60 16.55 -6.27
CA SER A 98 -13.88 17.30 -5.04
C SER A 98 -13.55 18.78 -5.24
N PRO A 99 -14.40 19.72 -4.80
CA PRO A 99 -14.07 21.14 -4.83
C PRO A 99 -12.88 21.43 -3.91
N ASP A 100 -12.22 22.58 -4.13
CA ASP A 100 -11.16 23.10 -3.25
C ASP A 100 -11.75 23.71 -1.96
N ASP A 101 -12.57 22.91 -1.28
CA ASP A 101 -13.16 23.22 0.02
C ASP A 101 -12.36 22.52 1.13
N GLU A 102 -11.90 23.28 2.12
CA GLU A 102 -11.02 22.76 3.16
C GLU A 102 -11.66 21.67 4.03
N ALA A 103 -12.94 21.81 4.38
CA ALA A 103 -13.63 20.88 5.24
C ALA A 103 -13.84 19.53 4.52
N ILE A 104 -14.28 19.58 3.26
CA ILE A 104 -14.48 18.38 2.42
C ILE A 104 -13.15 17.66 2.21
N LEU A 105 -12.09 18.39 1.84
CA LEU A 105 -10.79 17.81 1.57
C LEU A 105 -10.15 17.22 2.83
N THR A 106 -10.28 17.89 3.98
CA THR A 106 -9.76 17.40 5.26
C THR A 106 -10.41 16.07 5.63
N ALA A 107 -11.74 15.99 5.59
CA ALA A 107 -12.47 14.77 5.91
C ALA A 107 -12.06 13.59 5.02
N LYS A 108 -11.91 13.82 3.71
CA LYS A 108 -11.45 12.81 2.75
C LYS A 108 -10.02 12.37 3.01
N LEU A 109 -9.10 13.31 3.19
CA LEU A 109 -7.68 13.01 3.39
C LEU A 109 -7.40 12.38 4.76
N ASP A 110 -8.18 12.69 5.78
CA ASP A 110 -8.12 11.99 7.08
C ASP A 110 -8.61 10.55 6.96
N ARG A 111 -9.70 10.33 6.22
CA ARG A 111 -10.19 8.98 5.94
C ARG A 111 -9.18 8.17 5.12
N PHE A 112 -8.58 8.78 4.10
CA PHE A 112 -7.49 8.16 3.34
C PHE A 112 -6.31 7.83 4.25
N ALA A 113 -5.86 8.76 5.10
CA ALA A 113 -4.73 8.54 6.00
C ALA A 113 -4.95 7.37 6.96
N ARG A 114 -6.16 7.20 7.50
CA ARG A 114 -6.49 6.04 8.35
C ARG A 114 -6.36 4.71 7.60
N TRP A 115 -6.95 4.61 6.41
CA TRP A 115 -6.83 3.39 5.60
C TRP A 115 -5.41 3.17 5.07
N HIS A 116 -4.68 4.25 4.75
CA HIS A 116 -3.30 4.20 4.34
C HIS A 116 -2.39 3.68 5.46
N ALA A 117 -2.62 4.08 6.71
CA ALA A 117 -1.86 3.55 7.84
C ALA A 117 -2.02 2.03 7.97
N VAL A 118 -3.26 1.53 7.86
CA VAL A 118 -3.55 0.09 7.89
C VAL A 118 -2.87 -0.64 6.73
N ARG A 119 -3.01 -0.14 5.48
CA ARG A 119 -2.36 -0.78 4.33
C ARG A 119 -0.83 -0.74 4.45
N ALA A 120 -0.27 0.36 4.92
CA ALA A 120 1.18 0.55 5.04
C ALA A 120 1.75 -0.44 6.06
N MET A 121 1.09 -0.61 7.21
CA MET A 121 1.47 -1.59 8.22
C MET A 121 1.55 -3.00 7.63
N PHE A 122 0.48 -3.47 6.96
CA PHE A 122 0.48 -4.79 6.34
C PHE A 122 1.59 -4.95 5.31
N GLN A 123 1.84 -3.94 4.47
CA GLN A 123 2.88 -4.03 3.46
C GLN A 123 4.30 -4.07 4.04
N VAL A 124 4.54 -3.31 5.11
CA VAL A 124 5.84 -3.29 5.80
C VAL A 124 6.08 -4.64 6.48
N LEU A 125 5.06 -5.22 7.10
CA LEU A 125 5.13 -6.57 7.65
C LEU A 125 5.39 -7.61 6.55
N THR A 126 4.67 -7.55 5.42
CA THR A 126 4.95 -8.42 4.25
C THR A 126 6.41 -8.33 3.82
N PHE A 127 7.00 -7.13 3.79
CA PHE A 127 8.41 -6.97 3.43
C PHE A 127 9.36 -7.68 4.41
N PHE A 128 9.19 -7.49 5.72
CA PHE A 128 10.04 -8.16 6.71
C PHE A 128 9.85 -9.67 6.73
N ILE A 129 8.62 -10.16 6.51
CA ILE A 129 8.35 -11.59 6.42
C ILE A 129 8.97 -12.20 5.15
N LEU A 130 8.93 -11.51 4.02
CA LEU A 130 9.64 -11.94 2.80
C LEU A 130 11.15 -11.96 3.01
N LEU A 131 11.71 -10.97 3.73
CA LEU A 131 13.13 -10.99 4.10
C LEU A 131 13.45 -12.21 4.98
N TRP A 132 12.59 -12.53 5.95
CA TRP A 132 12.72 -13.73 6.77
C TRP A 132 12.71 -15.00 5.89
N ALA A 133 11.77 -15.12 4.94
CA ALA A 133 11.71 -16.25 4.01
C ALA A 133 13.03 -16.43 3.23
N VAL A 134 13.64 -15.32 2.76
CA VAL A 134 14.94 -15.34 2.05
C VAL A 134 16.08 -15.78 2.96
N VAL A 135 16.08 -15.38 4.23
CA VAL A 135 17.13 -15.77 5.19
C VAL A 135 17.08 -17.27 5.48
N VAL A 136 15.90 -17.85 5.63
CA VAL A 136 15.72 -19.28 5.98
C VAL A 136 15.66 -20.21 4.76
N SER A 137 15.62 -19.66 3.55
CA SER A 137 15.73 -20.44 2.31
C SER A 137 17.18 -20.72 1.89
N ARG A 138 18.15 -20.14 2.61
CA ARG A 138 19.58 -20.44 2.46
C ARG A 138 19.93 -21.70 3.25
#